data_AF-A0AAJ0WHD8-F1
#
_entry.id   AF-A0AAJ0WHD8-F1
#
_cell.length_a   1.000
_cell.length_b   1.000
_cell.length_c   1.000
_cell.angle_alpha   90.00
_cell.angle_beta   90.00
_cell.angle_gamma   90.00
#
_symmetry.space_group_name_H-M   'P 1'
#
loop_
_entity.id
_entity.type
_entity.pdbx_description
1 polymer ?
#
loop_
_entity_poly.entity_id
_entity_poly.type
_entity_poly.pdbx_seq_one_letter_code
_entity_poly.pdbx_strand_id
1 'polypeptide(L)'
;MEKKITTDRRILFTSAIIGVLLSFPLTGFIYGFSICKDCGEGIGGIFGRILIGFVEAILTTITLGPPWDNEGGTISTNLRFYVFLTALIITLILFLIRKRNQKKY
;
A
#
# COMPACT_ATOMS: atom_id res chain seq x y z
N MET A 1 6.24 11.17 33.20
CA MET A 1 6.05 10.03 32.26
C MET A 1 4.83 10.21 31.36
N GLU A 2 3.74 10.80 31.85
CA GLU A 2 2.48 10.99 31.13
C GLU A 2 2.62 11.73 29.78
N LYS A 3 3.37 12.85 29.75
CA LYS A 3 3.65 13.62 28.52
C LYS A 3 4.35 12.81 27.41
N LYS A 4 5.15 11.80 27.77
CA LYS A 4 5.86 10.95 26.80
C LYS A 4 4.90 9.92 26.19
N ILE A 5 4.02 9.36 27.00
CA ILE A 5 2.98 8.40 26.58
C ILE A 5 1.99 9.06 25.62
N THR A 6 1.60 10.32 25.89
CA THR A 6 0.70 11.07 24.99
C THR A 6 1.32 11.35 23.63
N THR A 7 2.63 11.62 23.57
CA THR A 7 3.34 11.87 22.32
C THR A 7 3.51 10.60 21.49
N ASP A 8 3.93 9.50 22.12
CA ASP A 8 4.07 8.20 21.44
C ASP A 8 2.73 7.73 20.85
N ARG A 9 1.62 7.91 21.59
CA ARG A 9 0.26 7.61 21.10
C ARG A 9 -0.12 8.46 19.88
N ARG A 10 0.16 9.76 19.89
CA ARG A 10 -0.10 10.65 18.73
C ARG A 10 0.72 10.24 17.50
N ILE A 11 1.97 9.87 17.68
CA ILE A 11 2.83 9.41 16.58
C ILE A 11 2.31 8.11 16.00
N LEU A 12 1.94 7.15 16.86
CA LEU A 12 1.36 5.89 16.42
C LEU A 12 0.07 6.12 15.64
N PHE A 13 -0.85 6.94 16.17
CA PHE A 13 -2.13 7.22 15.54
C PHE A 13 -1.98 7.90 14.17
N THR A 14 -1.12 8.92 14.08
CA THR A 14 -0.86 9.58 12.79
C THR A 14 -0.16 8.66 11.80
N SER A 15 0.73 7.76 12.25
CA SER A 15 1.36 6.74 11.41
C SER A 15 0.37 5.67 10.95
N ALA A 16 -0.63 5.35 11.78
CA ALA A 16 -1.72 4.45 11.43
C ALA A 16 -2.60 5.03 10.32
N ILE A 17 -3.02 6.29 10.45
CA ILE A 17 -3.81 6.98 9.41
C ILE A 17 -3.05 7.02 8.09
N ILE A 18 -1.79 7.45 8.10
CA ILE A 18 -0.98 7.53 6.88
C ILE A 18 -0.75 6.12 6.31
N GLY A 19 -0.48 5.12 7.15
CA GLY A 19 -0.29 3.74 6.73
C GLY A 19 -1.52 3.16 6.04
N VAL A 20 -2.71 3.38 6.59
CA VAL A 20 -3.97 2.97 5.97
C VAL A 20 -4.17 3.67 4.64
N LEU A 21 -4.01 5.00 4.57
CA LEU A 21 -4.19 5.75 3.33
C LEU A 21 -3.24 5.30 2.20
N LEU A 22 -1.98 4.99 2.53
CA LEU A 22 -0.99 4.54 1.55
C LEU A 22 -1.12 3.06 1.19
N SER A 23 -1.73 2.25 2.07
CA SER A 23 -1.85 0.80 1.85
C SER A 23 -2.68 0.43 0.62
N PHE A 24 -3.76 1.15 0.35
CA PHE A 24 -4.62 0.89 -0.81
C PHE A 24 -3.90 1.11 -2.15
N PRO A 25 -3.37 2.30 -2.46
CA PRO A 25 -2.69 2.53 -3.73
C PRO A 25 -1.43 1.68 -3.88
N LEU A 26 -0.69 1.45 -2.78
CA LEU A 26 0.52 0.63 -2.84
C LEU A 26 0.20 -0.83 -3.15
N THR A 27 -0.82 -1.39 -2.51
CA THR A 27 -1.24 -2.78 -2.75
C THR A 27 -1.79 -2.94 -4.17
N GLY A 28 -2.62 -2.00 -4.62
CA GLY A 28 -3.13 -1.99 -5.99
C GLY A 28 -2.02 -1.90 -7.02
N PHE A 29 -1.02 -1.03 -6.79
CA PHE A 29 0.14 -0.93 -7.68
C PHE A 29 0.93 -2.24 -7.78
N ILE A 30 1.28 -2.84 -6.65
CA ILE A 30 2.04 -4.10 -6.61
C ILE A 30 1.25 -5.20 -7.29
N TYR A 31 -0.06 -5.29 -7.02
CA TYR A 31 -0.93 -6.24 -7.67
C TYR A 31 -0.93 -6.04 -9.19
N GLY A 32 -1.29 -4.85 -9.68
CA GLY A 32 -1.32 -4.52 -11.10
C GLY A 32 0.00 -4.79 -11.83
N PHE A 33 1.12 -4.45 -11.19
CA PHE A 33 2.45 -4.72 -11.73
C PHE A 33 2.74 -6.23 -11.87
N SER A 34 2.28 -7.02 -10.89
CA SER A 34 2.49 -8.47 -10.84
C SER A 34 1.58 -9.27 -11.77
N ILE A 35 0.34 -8.82 -11.97
CA ILE A 35 -0.67 -9.58 -12.72
C ILE A 35 -0.56 -9.42 -14.23
N CYS A 36 0.17 -8.43 -14.75
CA CYS A 36 0.29 -8.28 -16.20
C CYS A 36 1.08 -9.45 -16.81
N LYS A 37 0.34 -10.41 -17.39
CA LYS A 37 0.90 -11.57 -18.09
C LYS A 37 1.31 -11.22 -19.52
N ASP A 38 0.58 -10.31 -20.17
CA ASP A 38 0.76 -9.96 -21.59
C ASP A 38 1.69 -8.77 -21.85
N CYS A 39 2.31 -8.21 -20.81
CA CYS A 39 3.23 -7.08 -20.98
C CYS A 39 4.52 -7.43 -21.74
N GLY A 40 4.84 -8.72 -21.95
CA GLY A 40 6.08 -9.14 -22.59
C GLY A 40 7.33 -8.87 -21.72
N GLU A 41 8.51 -9.22 -22.25
CA GLU A 41 9.81 -9.02 -21.60
C GLU A 41 10.52 -7.76 -22.11
N GLY A 42 11.44 -7.20 -21.32
CA GLY A 42 12.22 -6.01 -21.69
C GLY A 42 11.58 -4.67 -21.29
N ILE A 43 12.13 -3.57 -21.80
CA ILE A 43 11.79 -2.20 -21.38
C ILE A 43 10.32 -1.87 -21.65
N GLY A 44 9.80 -2.25 -22.83
CA GLY A 44 8.39 -2.03 -23.19
C GLY A 44 7.42 -2.72 -22.24
N GLY A 45 7.76 -3.94 -21.79
CA GLY A 45 6.93 -4.66 -20.82
C GLY A 45 6.99 -4.11 -19.40
N ILE A 46 8.14 -3.56 -19.00
CA ILE A 46 8.24 -2.84 -17.71
C ILE A 46 7.33 -1.61 -17.72
N PHE A 47 7.32 -0.82 -18.79
CA PHE A 47 6.41 0.33 -18.91
C PHE A 47 4.93 -0.08 -18.88
N GLY A 48 4.56 -1.18 -19.56
CA GLY A 48 3.21 -1.73 -19.50
C GLY A 48 2.80 -2.13 -18.07
N ARG A 49 3.69 -2.83 -17.35
CA ARG A 49 3.46 -3.23 -15.96
C ARG A 49 3.30 -2.03 -15.03
N ILE A 50 4.11 -0.98 -15.22
CA ILE A 50 4.01 0.27 -14.46
C ILE A 50 2.65 0.93 -14.69
N LEU A 51 2.21 1.03 -15.96
CA LEU A 51 0.94 1.65 -16.32
C LEU A 51 -0.24 0.90 -15.70
N ILE A 52 -0.26 -0.43 -15.80
CA ILE A 52 -1.30 -1.27 -15.18
C ILE A 52 -1.25 -1.15 -13.66
N GLY A 53 -0.05 -1.11 -13.07
CA GLY A 53 0.12 -0.82 -11.64
C GLY A 53 -0.54 0.50 -11.24
N PHE A 54 -0.36 1.59 -12.00
CA PHE A 54 -1.01 2.87 -11.70
C PHE A 54 -2.53 2.81 -11.80
N VAL A 55 -3.06 2.12 -12.82
CA VAL A 55 -4.51 1.94 -12.97
C VAL A 55 -5.08 1.18 -11.76
N GLU A 56 -4.46 0.05 -11.39
CA GLU A 56 -4.87 -0.75 -10.24
C GLU A 56 -4.68 -0.04 -8.90
N ALA A 57 -3.68 0.84 -8.78
CA ALA A 57 -3.50 1.68 -7.60
C ALA A 57 -4.70 2.62 -7.38
N ILE A 58 -5.18 3.27 -8.46
CA ILE A 58 -6.34 4.15 -8.41
C ILE A 58 -7.60 3.33 -8.12
N LEU A 59 -7.81 2.24 -8.86
CA LEU A 59 -8.98 1.37 -8.68
C LEU A 59 -9.04 0.79 -7.27
N THR A 60 -7.96 0.23 -6.76
CA THR A 60 -7.91 -0.35 -5.39
C THR A 60 -8.20 0.71 -4.32
N THR A 61 -7.78 1.96 -4.55
CA THR A 61 -8.04 3.08 -3.64
C THR A 61 -9.51 3.50 -3.63
N ILE A 62 -10.13 3.63 -4.80
CA ILE A 62 -11.54 4.03 -4.92
C ILE A 62 -12.46 2.92 -4.39
N THR A 63 -12.12 1.68 -4.69
CA THR A 63 -13.03 0.55 -4.50
C THR A 63 -12.88 -0.10 -3.13
N LEU A 64 -11.79 0.21 -2.41
CA LEU A 64 -11.43 -0.35 -1.10
C LEU A 64 -11.08 -1.85 -1.15
N GLY A 65 -10.47 -2.28 -2.26
CA GLY A 65 -9.96 -3.64 -2.46
C GLY A 65 -10.96 -4.81 -2.65
N PRO A 66 -12.23 -4.64 -3.08
CA PRO A 66 -13.01 -5.76 -3.60
C PRO A 66 -12.32 -6.33 -4.85
N PRO A 67 -12.42 -7.65 -5.10
CA PRO A 67 -12.04 -8.20 -6.39
C PRO A 67 -13.01 -7.65 -7.42
N TRP A 68 -12.46 -7.02 -8.46
CA TRP A 68 -13.21 -6.79 -9.68
C TRP A 68 -12.87 -7.98 -10.59
N ASP A 69 -13.90 -8.69 -11.04
CA ASP A 69 -13.73 -9.66 -12.12
C ASP A 69 -13.37 -8.86 -13.37
N ASN A 70 -12.07 -8.65 -13.56
CA ASN A 70 -11.54 -7.90 -14.68
C ASN A 70 -11.41 -8.89 -15.84
N GLU A 71 -11.87 -8.49 -17.03
CA GLU A 71 -11.77 -9.26 -18.28
C GLU A 71 -10.32 -9.70 -18.64
N GLY A 72 -9.30 -9.25 -17.88
CA GLY A 72 -7.90 -9.67 -17.96
C GLY A 72 -7.58 -11.05 -17.36
N GLY A 73 -8.57 -11.87 -17.00
CA GLY A 73 -8.36 -13.27 -16.62
C GLY A 73 -7.58 -13.49 -15.32
N THR A 74 -7.68 -12.55 -14.37
CA THR A 74 -7.03 -12.66 -13.06
C THR A 74 -7.96 -13.37 -12.06
N ILE A 75 -7.41 -14.38 -11.40
CA ILE A 75 -8.09 -15.18 -10.37
C ILE A 75 -8.51 -14.22 -9.24
N SER A 76 -9.70 -14.43 -8.68
CA SER A 76 -10.38 -13.68 -7.60
C SER A 76 -9.53 -13.50 -6.32
N THR A 77 -8.43 -12.76 -6.42
CA THR A 77 -7.48 -12.55 -5.35
C THR A 77 -8.05 -11.52 -4.39
N ASN A 78 -8.22 -11.91 -3.13
CA ASN A 78 -8.73 -11.00 -2.10
C ASN A 78 -7.66 -9.98 -1.69
N LEU A 79 -7.66 -8.81 -2.34
CA LEU A 79 -6.71 -7.72 -2.09
C LEU A 79 -6.82 -7.12 -0.69
N ARG A 80 -7.96 -7.25 -0.01
CA ARG A 80 -8.19 -6.64 1.31
C ARG A 80 -7.22 -7.14 2.37
N PHE A 81 -6.87 -8.43 2.32
CA PHE A 81 -5.89 -9.00 3.24
C PHE A 81 -4.50 -8.40 3.02
N TYR A 82 -4.12 -8.22 1.75
CA TYR A 82 -2.85 -7.60 1.39
C TYR A 82 -2.82 -6.11 1.74
N VAL A 83 -3.93 -5.38 1.58
CA VAL A 83 -4.09 -4.00 2.04
C VAL A 83 -3.93 -3.90 3.55
N PHE A 84 -4.53 -4.81 4.32
CA PHE A 84 -4.34 -4.84 5.78
C PHE A 84 -2.88 -5.08 6.16
N LEU A 85 -2.22 -6.04 5.51
CA LEU A 85 -0.82 -6.35 5.77
C LEU A 85 0.11 -5.18 5.41
N THR A 86 -0.10 -4.55 4.25
CA THR A 86 0.69 -3.39 3.83
C THR A 86 0.44 -2.20 4.76
N ALA A 87 -0.79 -1.99 5.24
CA ALA A 87 -1.09 -0.96 6.24
C ALA A 87 -0.27 -1.16 7.52
N LEU A 88 -0.25 -2.39 8.07
CA LEU A 88 0.54 -2.70 9.27
C LEU A 88 2.03 -2.42 9.08
N ILE A 89 2.59 -2.85 7.94
CA ILE A 89 4.00 -2.65 7.62
C ILE A 89 4.33 -1.16 7.51
N ILE A 90 3.54 -0.39 6.75
CA ILE A 90 3.77 1.05 6.57
C ILE A 90 3.62 1.79 7.90
N THR A 91 2.58 1.47 8.69
CA THR A 91 2.38 2.06 10.02
C THR A 91 3.58 1.81 10.93
N LEU A 92 4.10 0.59 10.96
CA LEU A 92 5.27 0.25 11.77
C LEU A 92 6.51 1.02 11.31
N ILE A 93 6.78 1.06 10.00
CA ILE A 93 7.91 1.79 9.43
C ILE A 93 7.82 3.28 9.79
N LEU A 94 6.68 3.92 9.55
CA LEU A 94 6.47 5.34 9.84
C LEU A 94 6.60 5.65 11.33
N PHE A 95 6.04 4.79 12.18
CA PHE A 95 6.16 4.93 13.63
C PHE A 95 7.62 4.86 14.07
N LEU A 96 8.39 3.87 13.60
CA LEU A 96 9.80 3.71 13.94
C LEU A 96 10.66 4.89 13.46
N ILE A 97 10.44 5.36 12.23
CA ILE A 97 11.14 6.53 11.67
C ILE A 97 10.86 7.77 12.52
N ARG A 98 9.58 8.06 12.79
CA ARG A 98 9.18 9.25 13.56
C ARG A 98 9.67 9.18 15.01
N LYS A 99 9.60 8.01 15.64
CA LYS A 99 10.11 7.78 17.00
C LYS A 99 11.63 7.96 17.06
N ARG A 100 12.38 7.53 16.05
CA ARG A 100 13.83 7.76 15.96
C ARG A 100 14.16 9.25 15.82
N ASN A 101 13.41 9.97 14.99
CA ASN A 101 13.63 11.40 14.79
C ASN A 101 13.35 12.23 16.05
N GLN A 102 12.37 11.84 16.87
CA GLN A 102 12.12 12.50 18.16
C GLN A 102 13.18 12.23 19.24
N LYS A 103 14.01 11.19 19.11
CA LYS A 103 15.12 10.96 20.04
C LYS A 103 16.38 11.75 19.68
N LYS A 104 16.46 12.27 18.46
CA LYS A 104 17.60 13.06 17.97
C LYS A 104 17.51 14.54 18.33
N TYR A 105 16.33 15.02 18.70
CA TYR A 105 16.04 16.39 19.14
C TYR A 105 15.56 16.36 20.60
#